data_AF-A0A0C3EZ36-F1
#
_entry.id   AF-A0A0C3EZ36-F1
#
_cell.length_a   1.000
_cell.length_b   1.000
_cell.length_c   1.000
_cell.angle_alpha   90.00
_cell.angle_beta   90.00
_cell.angle_gamma   90.00
#
_symmetry.space_group_name_H-M   'P 1'
#
loop_
_entity.id
_entity.type
_entity.pdbx_description
1 polymer ?
#
loop_
_entity_poly.entity_id
_entity_poly.type
_entity_poly.pdbx_seq_one_letter_code
_entity_poly.pdbx_strand_id
1 'polypeptide(L)'
;MAPFITVAMREAIVRWRFEQHMTALQISVLAGCSERAVYKVLRLHRDYGQITNPFTRSRGRPRTLDNGDVEYIHALLQANPALYLDELQEQLLSACNSFSRYSD
;
A
#
# COMPACT_ATOMS: atom_id res chain seq x y z
N MET A 1 -16.13 -6.30 -15.90
CA MET A 1 -15.17 -5.47 -15.14
C MET A 1 -15.93 -4.79 -14.01
N ALA A 2 -15.56 -5.01 -12.75
CA ALA A 2 -16.18 -4.27 -11.64
C ALA A 2 -15.66 -2.82 -11.69
N PRO A 3 -16.52 -1.79 -11.70
CA PRO A 3 -16.05 -0.41 -11.67
C PRO A 3 -15.22 -0.21 -10.39
N PHE A 4 -13.97 0.21 -10.57
CA PHE A 4 -13.15 0.68 -9.47
C PHE A 4 -13.81 1.96 -8.96
N ILE A 5 -14.58 1.84 -7.87
CA ILE A 5 -15.13 3.01 -7.19
C ILE A 5 -13.93 3.80 -6.66
N THR A 6 -13.65 4.92 -7.33
CA THR A 6 -12.58 5.86 -7.00
C THR A 6 -12.79 6.45 -5.60
N VAL A 7 -11.73 6.97 -4.98
CA VAL A 7 -11.82 7.57 -3.64
C VAL A 7 -12.84 8.71 -3.61
N ALA A 8 -12.79 9.61 -4.60
CA ALA A 8 -13.74 10.70 -4.75
C ALA A 8 -15.20 10.22 -4.86
N MET A 9 -15.45 9.10 -5.54
CA MET A 9 -16.80 8.53 -5.63
C MET A 9 -17.28 8.00 -4.27
N ARG A 10 -16.39 7.38 -3.49
CA ARG A 10 -16.74 6.92 -2.14
C ARG A 10 -17.03 8.08 -1.18
N GLU A 11 -16.31 9.20 -1.30
CA GLU A 11 -16.61 10.44 -0.57
C GLU A 11 -17.98 11.02 -0.94
N ALA A 12 -18.30 11.03 -2.23
CA ALA A 12 -19.63 11.45 -2.70
C ALA A 12 -20.74 10.56 -2.14
N ILE A 13 -20.56 9.23 -2.10
CA ILE A 13 -21.50 8.28 -1.50
C ILE A 13 -21.79 8.61 -0.03
N VAL A 14 -20.75 8.94 0.75
CA VAL A 14 -20.91 9.32 2.16
C VAL A 14 -21.68 10.63 2.28
N ARG A 15 -21.31 11.66 1.50
CA ARG A 15 -22.02 12.96 1.51
C ARG A 15 -23.49 12.82 1.13
N TRP A 16 -23.83 12.10 0.06
CA TRP A 16 -25.23 11.88 -0.32
C TRP A 16 -26.04 11.18 0.76
N ARG A 17 -25.41 10.29 1.54
CA ARG A 17 -26.09 9.60 2.64
C ARG A 17 -26.31 10.49 3.87
N PHE A 18 -25.30 11.26 4.26
CA PHE A 18 -25.34 12.03 5.51
C PHE A 18 -25.87 13.46 5.35
N GLU A 19 -25.57 14.13 4.24
CA GLU A 19 -26.02 15.50 3.96
C GLU A 19 -27.37 15.54 3.24
N GLN A 20 -27.61 14.61 2.30
CA GLN A 20 -28.82 14.61 1.47
C GLN A 20 -29.82 13.51 1.83
N HIS A 21 -29.54 12.71 2.87
CA HIS A 21 -30.39 11.62 3.37
C HIS A 21 -30.90 10.64 2.30
N MET A 22 -30.14 10.47 1.21
CA MET A 22 -30.55 9.61 0.10
C MET A 22 -30.53 8.12 0.50
N THR A 23 -31.39 7.34 -0.17
CA THR A 23 -31.42 5.89 0.02
C THR A 23 -30.24 5.21 -0.69
N ALA A 24 -29.84 4.04 -0.21
CA ALA A 24 -28.75 3.28 -0.85
C ALA A 24 -29.05 2.94 -2.31
N LEU A 25 -30.33 2.70 -2.64
CA LEU A 25 -30.78 2.47 -4.02
C LEU A 25 -30.54 3.70 -4.90
N GLN A 26 -30.99 4.89 -4.49
CA GLN A 26 -30.77 6.14 -5.24
C GLN A 26 -29.28 6.44 -5.44
N ILE A 27 -28.49 6.25 -4.38
CA ILE A 27 -27.04 6.42 -4.43
C ILE A 27 -26.41 5.42 -5.41
N SER A 28 -26.88 4.18 -5.44
CA SER A 28 -26.36 3.13 -6.33
C SER A 28 -26.59 3.46 -7.80
N VAL A 29 -27.78 3.96 -8.14
CA VAL A 29 -28.15 4.43 -9.49
C VAL A 29 -27.32 5.63 -9.88
N LEU A 30 -27.16 6.61 -8.99
CA LEU A 30 -26.43 7.85 -9.27
C LEU A 30 -24.92 7.61 -9.41
N ALA A 31 -24.36 6.71 -8.60
CA ALA A 31 -22.94 6.33 -8.66
C ALA A 31 -22.62 5.29 -9.74
N GLY A 32 -23.62 4.71 -10.41
CA GLY A 32 -23.44 3.61 -11.37
C GLY A 32 -22.81 2.36 -10.75
N CYS A 33 -23.08 2.10 -9.47
CA CYS A 33 -22.49 0.97 -8.74
C CYS A 33 -23.57 0.12 -8.05
N SER A 34 -23.20 -1.08 -7.60
CA SER A 34 -24.15 -1.95 -6.89
C SER A 34 -24.47 -1.43 -5.48
N GLU A 35 -25.69 -1.63 -5.00
CA GLU A 35 -26.06 -1.31 -3.61
C GLU A 35 -25.12 -1.94 -2.59
N ARG A 36 -24.64 -3.17 -2.85
CA ARG A 36 -23.65 -3.84 -2.00
C ARG A 36 -22.38 -3.01 -1.81
N ALA A 37 -21.94 -2.32 -2.86
CA ALA A 37 -20.77 -1.47 -2.80
C ALA A 37 -21.03 -0.20 -1.98
N VAL A 38 -22.23 0.40 -2.12
CA VAL A 38 -22.68 1.51 -1.29
C VAL A 38 -22.69 1.12 0.18
N TYR A 39 -23.32 0.00 0.54
CA TYR A 39 -23.33 -0.50 1.92
C TYR A 39 -21.94 -0.80 2.46
N LYS A 40 -21.02 -1.32 1.62
CA LYS A 40 -19.63 -1.56 2.03
C LYS A 40 -18.91 -0.25 2.38
N VAL A 41 -19.08 0.79 1.58
CA VAL A 41 -18.50 2.12 1.83
C VAL A 41 -19.09 2.74 3.11
N LEU A 42 -20.42 2.72 3.24
CA LEU A 42 -21.10 3.24 4.43
C LEU A 42 -20.71 2.49 5.70
N ARG A 43 -20.54 1.17 5.61
CA ARG A 43 -20.04 0.35 6.71
C ARG A 43 -18.61 0.73 7.11
N LEU A 44 -17.70 0.90 6.15
CA LEU A 44 -16.33 1.34 6.44
C LEU A 44 -16.32 2.70 7.13
N HIS A 45 -17.12 3.66 6.64
CA HIS A 45 -17.25 4.97 7.24
C HIS A 45 -17.81 4.90 8.66
N ARG A 46 -18.80 4.02 8.92
CA ARG A 46 -19.35 3.81 10.26
C ARG A 46 -18.35 3.16 11.21
N ASP A 47 -17.64 2.14 10.74
CA ASP A 47 -16.77 1.30 11.59
C ASP A 47 -15.41 1.98 11.87
N TYR A 48 -14.89 2.80 10.95
CA TYR A 48 -13.55 3.42 11.04
C TYR A 48 -13.53 4.95 10.94
N GLY A 49 -14.68 5.60 10.70
CA GLY A 49 -14.73 7.04 10.40
C GLY A 49 -14.06 7.43 9.06
N GLN A 50 -13.63 6.44 8.28
CA GLN A 50 -12.86 6.62 7.06
C GLN A 50 -13.43 5.78 5.92
N ILE A 51 -13.18 6.25 4.72
CA ILE A 51 -13.67 5.66 3.48
C ILE A 51 -12.75 4.52 2.98
N THR A 52 -11.51 4.54 3.46
CA THR A 52 -10.49 3.52 3.26
C THR A 52 -10.27 2.82 4.60
N ASN A 53 -9.99 1.52 4.57
CA ASN A 53 -9.67 0.78 5.79
C ASN A 53 -8.25 1.17 6.23
N PRO A 54 -8.07 1.84 7.40
CA PRO A 54 -6.74 2.28 7.86
C PRO A 54 -5.81 1.10 8.18
N PHE A 55 -6.35 -0.10 8.39
CA PHE A 55 -5.59 -1.33 8.67
C PHE A 55 -5.27 -2.13 7.41
N THR A 56 -5.51 -1.60 6.20
CA THR A 56 -5.01 -2.25 4.99
C THR A 56 -3.50 -2.19 4.98
N ARG A 57 -2.87 -3.28 5.44
CA ARG A 57 -1.43 -3.47 5.29
C ARG A 57 -1.11 -3.55 3.80
N SER A 58 0.01 -2.94 3.41
CA SER A 58 0.58 -3.15 2.09
C SER A 58 0.71 -4.65 1.86
N ARG A 59 0.17 -5.14 0.75
CA ARG A 59 0.20 -6.58 0.46
C ARG A 59 1.63 -6.94 0.06
N GLY A 60 2.32 -7.68 0.92
CA GLY A 60 3.69 -8.14 0.67
C GLY A 60 4.46 -8.39 1.96
N ARG A 61 5.48 -9.24 1.88
CA ARG A 61 6.50 -9.34 2.94
C ARG A 61 7.32 -8.04 2.92
N PRO A 62 7.64 -7.44 4.08
CA PRO A 62 8.61 -6.34 4.15
C PRO A 62 9.88 -6.73 3.38
N ARG A 63 10.42 -5.82 2.57
CA ARG A 63 11.66 -6.09 1.82
C ARG A 63 12.79 -6.23 2.83
N THR A 64 13.60 -7.28 2.69
CA THR A 64 14.81 -7.47 3.49
C THR A 64 15.93 -6.53 3.03
N LEU A 65 15.97 -6.20 1.74
CA LEU A 65 16.93 -5.27 1.15
C LEU A 65 16.27 -3.90 0.97
N ASP A 66 16.93 -2.85 1.41
CA ASP A 66 16.54 -1.48 1.09
C ASP A 66 17.09 -1.05 -0.28
N ASN A 67 16.79 0.19 -0.71
CA ASN A 67 17.30 0.68 -1.99
C ASN A 67 18.82 0.88 -2.00
N GLY A 68 19.42 1.24 -0.87
CA GLY A 68 20.87 1.42 -0.74
C GLY A 68 21.61 0.09 -0.85
N ASP A 69 21.07 -0.97 -0.26
CA ASP A 69 21.58 -2.34 -0.41
C ASP A 69 21.58 -2.76 -1.88
N VAL A 70 20.52 -2.44 -2.62
CA VAL A 70 20.39 -2.77 -4.05
C VAL A 70 21.40 -1.99 -4.89
N GLU A 71 21.59 -0.69 -4.62
CA GLU A 71 22.60 0.13 -5.28
C GLU A 71 24.01 -0.38 -5.01
N TYR A 72 24.28 -0.80 -3.76
CA TYR A 72 25.54 -1.40 -3.36
C TYR A 72 25.80 -2.72 -4.09
N ILE A 73 24.83 -3.64 -4.12
CA ILE A 73 24.92 -4.90 -4.89
C ILE A 73 25.23 -4.60 -6.37
N HIS A 74 24.55 -3.60 -6.94
CA HIS A 74 24.77 -3.22 -8.32
C HIS A 74 26.19 -2.71 -8.57
N ALA A 75 26.71 -1.82 -7.71
CA ALA A 75 28.09 -1.36 -7.79
C ALA A 75 29.10 -2.50 -7.66
N LEU A 76 28.81 -3.48 -6.80
CA LEU A 76 29.67 -4.63 -6.55
C LEU A 76 29.74 -5.57 -7.75
N LEU A 77 28.60 -5.85 -8.37
CA LEU A 77 28.52 -6.63 -9.60
C LEU A 77 29.17 -5.92 -10.80
N GLN A 78 29.11 -4.58 -10.86
CA GLN A 78 29.83 -3.82 -11.89
C GLN A 78 31.35 -3.89 -11.69
N ALA A 79 31.83 -3.83 -10.45
CA ALA A 79 33.25 -3.92 -10.14
C ALA A 79 33.81 -5.34 -10.31
N ASN A 80 33.02 -6.37 -10.00
CA ASN A 80 33.43 -7.75 -10.15
C ASN A 80 32.22 -8.66 -10.47
N PRO A 81 31.97 -8.94 -11.76
CA PRO A 81 30.78 -9.67 -12.21
C PRO A 81 30.85 -11.18 -11.95
N ALA A 82 31.99 -11.71 -11.48
CA ALA A 82 32.19 -13.12 -11.20
C ALA A 82 31.88 -13.52 -9.75
N LEU A 83 31.39 -12.59 -8.93
CA LEU A 83 31.06 -12.87 -7.54
C LEU A 83 29.95 -13.91 -7.41
N TYR A 84 30.15 -14.84 -6.48
CA TYR A 84 29.12 -15.77 -6.08
C TYR A 84 28.12 -15.10 -5.12
N LEU A 85 26.92 -15.69 -5.03
CA LEU A 85 25.86 -15.17 -4.17
C LEU A 85 26.25 -15.15 -2.69
N ASP A 86 26.99 -16.16 -2.24
CA ASP A 86 27.41 -16.27 -0.83
C ASP A 86 28.44 -15.18 -0.49
N GLU A 87 29.36 -14.88 -1.40
CA GLU A 87 30.34 -13.80 -1.27
C GLU A 87 29.66 -12.43 -1.24
N LEU A 88 28.63 -12.21 -2.07
CA LEU A 88 27.82 -11.00 -2.04
C LEU A 88 27.11 -10.83 -0.69
N GLN A 89 26.58 -11.91 -0.13
CA GLN A 89 25.93 -11.90 1.19
C GLN A 89 26.94 -11.58 2.30
N GLU A 90 28.14 -12.17 2.27
CA GLU A 90 29.20 -11.87 3.23
C GLU A 90 29.64 -10.40 3.16
N GLN A 91 29.78 -9.85 1.96
CA GLN A 91 30.16 -8.45 1.78
C GLN A 91 29.07 -7.48 2.22
N LEU A 92 27.79 -7.78 1.93
CA LEU A 92 26.66 -7.01 2.43
C LEU A 92 26.57 -7.05 3.97
N LEU A 93 26.74 -8.22 4.57
CA LEU A 93 26.71 -8.38 6.03
C LEU A 93 27.87 -7.63 6.70
N SER A 94 29.06 -7.69 6.09
CA SER A 94 30.25 -6.97 6.55
C SER A 94 30.06 -5.44 6.47
N ALA A 95 29.51 -4.95 5.37
CA ALA A 95 29.21 -3.53 5.18
C ALA A 95 28.13 -3.06 6.18
N CYS A 96 27.03 -3.79 6.32
CA CYS A 96 25.93 -3.45 7.24
C CYS A 96 26.38 -3.41 8.71
N ASN A 97 27.23 -4.35 9.15
CA ASN A 97 27.79 -4.34 10.51
C ASN A 97 28.73 -3.16 10.77
N SER A 98 29.40 -2.63 9.74
CA SER A 98 30.28 -1.47 9.89
C SER A 98 29.51 -0.16 10.11
N PHE A 99 28.32 -0.03 9.52
CA PHE A 99 27.44 1.13 9.73
C PHE A 99 26.80 1.16 11.14
N SER A 100 26.55 -0.02 11.73
CA SER A 100 26.03 -0.14 13.10
C SER A 100 27.02 0.34 14.17
N ARG A 101 28.34 0.29 13.90
CA ARG A 101 29.38 0.71 14.86
C ARG A 101 29.70 2.21 14.86
N TYR A 102 29.15 3.00 13.95
CA TYR A 102 29.42 4.44 13.83
C TYR A 102 28.24 5.33 14.26
N SER A 103 27.21 4.74 14.88
CA SER A 103 26.06 5.48 15.43
C SER A 103 26.08 5.44 16.96
N ASP A 104 27.10 6.06 17.56
CA ASP A 104 27.14 6.52 18.96
C ASP A 104 27.77 7.93 18.99
#